data_AF-A0A2T1FIP9-F1
#
_entry.id   AF-A0A2T1FIP9-F1
#
_cell.length_a   1.000
_cell.length_b   1.000
_cell.length_c   1.000
_cell.angle_alpha   90.00
_cell.angle_beta   90.00
_cell.angle_gamma   90.00
#
_symmetry.space_group_name_H-M   'P 1'
#
loop_
_entity.id
_entity.type
_entity.pdbx_description
1 polymer ?
#
loop_
_entity_poly.entity_id
_entity_poly.type
_entity_poly.pdbx_seq_one_letter_code
_entity_poly.pdbx_strand_id
1 'polypeptide(L)' 'MNSSSSTPTNDTSVWTSLKQAIAASSGFQHWASQLSTLEQSDLNLDARVQRYLRETLETLAY' A
#
# COMPACT_ATOMS: atom_id res chain seq x y z
N MET A 1 -10.35 11.99 -32.91
CA MET A 1 -10.81 10.60 -32.73
C MET A 1 -10.12 10.04 -31.50
N ASN A 2 -10.90 9.67 -30.50
CA ASN A 2 -10.48 9.31 -29.15
C ASN A 2 -10.10 7.83 -29.09
N SER A 3 -8.88 7.49 -28.72
CA SER A 3 -8.47 6.12 -28.38
C SER A 3 -7.28 6.18 -27.43
N SER A 4 -7.55 6.52 -26.17
CA SER A 4 -6.62 6.38 -25.06
C SER A 4 -6.30 4.90 -24.91
N SER A 5 -5.13 4.49 -25.39
CA SER A 5 -4.59 3.14 -25.20
C SER A 5 -4.29 2.97 -23.71
N SER A 6 -5.15 2.25 -23.01
CA SER A 6 -4.88 1.78 -21.65
C SER A 6 -3.79 0.71 -21.71
N THR A 7 -2.53 1.15 -21.69
CA THR A 7 -1.38 0.25 -21.59
C THR A 7 -1.25 -0.26 -20.14
N PRO A 8 -1.30 -1.58 -19.89
CA PRO A 8 -1.27 -2.18 -18.54
C PRO A 8 0.03 -1.92 -17.74
N THR A 9 1.03 -1.31 -18.37
CA THR A 9 2.28 -0.86 -17.75
C THR A 9 2.08 0.34 -16.81
N ASN A 10 1.06 1.16 -17.06
CA ASN A 10 0.83 2.38 -16.29
C ASN A 10 0.22 2.08 -14.92
N ASP A 11 -0.73 1.16 -14.83
CA ASP A 11 -1.37 0.75 -13.57
C ASP A 11 -0.37 0.16 -12.58
N THR A 12 0.59 -0.62 -13.05
CA THR A 12 1.64 -1.21 -12.21
C THR A 12 2.58 -0.14 -11.66
N SER A 13 2.89 0.87 -12.47
CA SER A 13 3.73 2.01 -12.08
C SER A 13 3.01 2.91 -11.08
N VAL A 14 1.72 3.18 -11.31
CA VAL A 14 0.85 3.91 -10.38
C VAL A 14 0.74 3.17 -9.04
N TRP A 15 0.54 1.85 -9.06
CA TRP A 15 0.51 1.02 -7.85
C TRP A 15 1.84 1.07 -7.09
N THR A 16 2.96 1.03 -7.79
CA THR A 16 4.29 1.10 -7.17
C THR A 16 4.53 2.45 -6.50
N SER A 17 4.21 3.55 -7.18
CA SER A 17 4.30 4.91 -6.60
C SER A 17 3.36 5.08 -5.40
N LEU A 18 2.14 4.54 -5.47
CA LEU A 18 1.18 4.58 -4.36
C LEU A 18 1.73 3.85 -3.15
N LYS A 19 2.26 2.63 -3.34
CA LYS A 19 2.88 1.85 -2.27
C LYS A 19 4.05 2.60 -1.63
N GLN A 20 4.90 3.24 -2.43
CA GLN A 20 6.01 4.03 -1.89
C GLN A 20 5.52 5.26 -1.12
N ALA A 21 4.50 5.96 -1.62
CA ALA A 21 3.91 7.10 -0.91
C ALA A 21 3.29 6.68 0.43
N ILE A 22 2.57 5.55 0.46
CA ILE A 22 2.03 4.97 1.70
C ILE A 22 3.18 4.54 2.61
N ALA A 23 4.19 3.84 2.09
CA ALA A 23 5.33 3.39 2.88
C ALA A 23 6.13 4.55 3.50
N ALA A 24 6.20 5.69 2.81
CA ALA A 24 6.83 6.91 3.28
C ALA A 24 5.92 7.75 4.20
N SER A 25 4.63 7.41 4.31
CA SER A 25 3.69 8.15 5.16
C SER A 25 3.89 7.79 6.63
N SER A 26 3.85 8.80 7.50
CA SER A 26 4.09 8.65 8.94
C SER A 26 3.12 7.66 9.60
N GLY A 27 1.86 7.59 9.14
CA GLY A 27 0.88 6.63 9.66
C GLY A 27 1.25 5.18 9.37
N PHE A 28 1.73 4.89 8.16
CA PHE A 28 2.20 3.57 7.81
C PHE A 28 3.47 3.20 8.56
N GLN A 29 4.41 4.12 8.73
CA GLN A 29 5.64 3.85 9.49
C GLN A 29 5.33 3.55 10.96
N HIS A 30 4.46 4.31 11.60
CA HIS A 30 4.00 4.04 12.96
C HIS A 30 3.26 2.70 13.08
N TRP A 31 2.39 2.39 12.13
CA TRP A 31 1.71 1.09 12.09
C TRP A 31 2.71 -0.05 11.87
N ALA A 32 3.59 0.05 10.88
CA ALA A 32 4.62 -0.94 10.58
C ALA A 32 5.56 -1.19 11.76
N SER A 33 5.85 -0.15 12.56
CA SER A 33 6.65 -0.26 13.77
C SER A 33 5.95 -0.98 14.92
N GLN A 34 4.61 -1.07 14.90
CA GLN A 34 3.82 -1.87 15.84
C GLN A 34 3.77 -3.35 15.44
N LEU A 35 4.08 -3.70 14.19
CA LEU A 35 4.21 -5.11 13.79
C LEU A 35 5.45 -5.74 14.41
N SER A 36 5.28 -6.98 14.86
CA SER A 36 6.35 -7.83 15.35
C SER A 36 7.44 -7.99 14.30
N THR A 37 8.71 -8.09 14.72
CA THR A 37 9.86 -8.29 13.80
C THR A 37 9.69 -9.51 12.89
N LEU A 38 8.99 -10.55 13.37
CA LEU A 38 8.60 -11.72 12.57
C LEU A 38 7.63 -11.35 11.44
N GLU A 39 6.55 -10.61 11.73
CA GLU A 39 5.59 -10.18 10.71
C GLU A 39 6.20 -9.17 9.74
N GLN A 40 7.14 -8.34 10.19
CA GLN A 40 7.90 -7.51 9.27
C GLN A 40 8.74 -8.38 8.32
N SER A 41 9.46 -9.36 8.82
CA SER A 41 10.33 -10.20 7.98
C SER A 41 9.55 -11.10 7.02
N ASP A 42 8.35 -11.55 7.42
CA ASP A 42 7.49 -12.44 6.65
C ASP A 42 6.63 -11.71 5.59
N LEU A 43 6.19 -10.48 5.89
CA LEU A 43 5.31 -9.72 5.00
C LEU A 43 6.10 -8.82 4.04
N ASN A 44 5.93 -9.10 2.75
CA ASN A 44 6.35 -8.21 1.67
C ASN A 44 5.68 -6.83 1.77
N LEU A 45 6.32 -5.80 1.21
CA LEU A 45 5.83 -4.42 1.27
C LEU A 45 4.39 -4.28 0.74
N ASP A 46 4.03 -5.00 -0.33
CA ASP A 46 2.65 -5.10 -0.82
C ASP A 46 1.68 -5.64 0.23
N ALA A 47 2.03 -6.73 0.91
CA ALA A 47 1.16 -7.34 1.92
C ALA A 47 0.97 -6.42 3.13
N ARG A 48 2.01 -5.70 3.54
CA ARG A 48 1.94 -4.70 4.60
C ARG A 48 1.06 -3.52 4.20
N VAL A 49 1.25 -2.96 2.99
CA VAL A 49 0.41 -1.87 2.46
C VAL A 49 -1.05 -2.30 2.37
N GLN A 50 -1.31 -3.51 1.89
CA GLN A 50 -2.66 -4.05 1.75
C GLN A 50 -3.34 -4.29 3.09
N ARG A 51 -2.59 -4.70 4.13
CA ARG A 51 -3.13 -4.86 5.49
C ARG A 51 -3.40 -3.51 6.15
N TYR A 52 -2.48 -2.56 6.03
CA TYR A 52 -2.67 -1.19 6.52
C TYR A 52 -3.91 -0.52 5.89
N LEU A 53 -4.10 -0.65 4.57
CA LEU A 53 -5.29 -0.16 3.87
C LEU A 53 -6.57 -0.81 4.40
N ARG A 54 -6.53 -2.11 4.69
CA ARG A 54 -7.68 -2.84 5.23
C ARG A 54 -8.06 -2.33 6.62
N GLU A 55 -7.08 -2.21 7.52
CA GLU A 55 -7.31 -1.72 8.89
C GLU A 55 -7.77 -0.25 8.90
N THR A 56 -7.19 0.60 8.05
CA THR A 56 -7.63 2.00 7.93
C THR A 56 -9.04 2.12 7.37
N LEU A 57 -9.41 1.28 6.40
CA LEU A 57 -10.79 1.22 5.89
C LEU A 57 -11.79 0.72 6.95
N GLU A 58 -11.42 -0.30 7.73
CA GLU A 58 -12.25 -0.79 8.83
C GLU A 58 -12.44 0.25 9.93
N THR A 59 -11.41 1.06 10.22
CA THR A 59 -11.48 2.13 11.23
C THR A 59 -12.36 3.30 10.79
N LEU A 60 -12.46 3.56 9.49
CA LEU A 60 -13.32 4.61 8.91
C LEU A 60 -14.77 4.16 8.67
N ALA A 61 -15.04 2.84 8.72
CA ALA A 61 -16.37 2.27 8.51
C ALA A 61 -17.24 2.24 9.78
N TYR A 62 -16.74 2.78 10.89
CA TYR A 62 -17.43 2.88 12.18
C TYR A 62 -17.82 4.33 12.46
#